data_AF-A0A967YGM2-F1
#
_entry.id   AF-A0A967YGM2-F1
#
_cell.length_a   1.000
_cell.length_b   1.000
_cell.length_c   1.000
_cell.angle_alpha   90.00
_cell.angle_beta   90.00
_cell.angle_gamma   90.00
#
_symmetry.space_group_name_H-M   'P 1'
#
loop_
_entity.id
_entity.type
_entity.pdbx_description
1 polymer ?
#
loop_
_entity_poly.entity_id
_entity_poly.type
_entity_poly.pdbx_seq_one_letter_code
_entity_poly.pdbx_strand_id
1 'polypeptide(L)' 'YTHMEMESVGKNCPTCHNDVYHIVTKKNPAFTMAQMEDGKACGACHNGKKAFSVSDDCATCHAGDIVYLNEDA' A
#
# COMPACT_ATOMS: atom_id res chain seq x y z
N TYR A 1 4.26 3.03 -12.72
CA TYR A 1 4.58 2.87 -11.30
C TYR A 1 5.50 4.02 -10.92
N THR A 2 4.89 5.15 -10.57
CA THR A 2 5.62 6.28 -10.02
C THR A 2 6.06 5.88 -8.62
N HIS A 3 7.33 6.08 -8.27
CA HIS A 3 7.72 6.03 -6.87
C HIS A 3 6.90 7.11 -6.18
N MET A 4 6.06 6.72 -5.20
CA MET A 4 5.34 7.71 -4.41
C MET A 4 6.39 8.58 -3.69
N GLU A 5 6.15 9.88 -3.57
CA GLU A 5 6.98 10.79 -2.79
C GLU A 5 6.83 10.45 -1.30
N MET A 6 7.38 9.31 -0.90
CA MET A 6 7.48 8.87 0.48
C MET A 6 8.64 9.61 1.13
N GLU A 7 8.42 10.88 1.47
CA GLU A 7 9.41 11.71 2.18
C GLU A 7 9.94 11.01 3.44
N SER A 8 9.09 10.23 4.11
CA SER A 8 9.43 9.42 5.30
C SER A 8 10.43 8.29 5.03
N VAL A 9 10.53 7.80 3.80
CA VAL A 9 11.47 6.74 3.39
C VAL A 9 12.69 7.32 2.67
N GLY A 10 12.55 8.51 2.07
CA GLY A 10 13.63 9.19 1.35
C GLY A 10 14.15 8.39 0.16
N LYS A 11 15.42 8.58 -0.19
CA LYS A 11 16.09 7.91 -1.33
C LYS A 11 16.71 6.55 -0.98
N ASN A 12 16.11 5.81 -0.04
CA ASN A 12 16.65 4.53 0.43
C ASN A 12 16.00 3.34 -0.30
N CYS A 13 16.50 3.03 -1.50
CA CYS A 13 15.92 1.98 -2.36
C CYS A 13 15.80 0.60 -1.68
N PRO A 14 16.79 0.14 -0.89
CA PRO A 14 16.70 -1.12 -0.15
C PRO A 14 15.53 -1.24 0.83
N THR A 15 14.93 -0.12 1.27
CA THR A 15 13.78 -0.15 2.18
C THR A 15 12.59 -0.88 1.57
N CYS A 16 12.42 -0.82 0.25
CA CYS A 16 11.35 -1.52 -0.45
C CYS A 16 11.86 -2.71 -1.28
N HIS A 17 13.09 -2.65 -1.78
CA HIS A 17 13.60 -3.60 -2.77
C HIS A 17 14.74 -4.47 -2.23
N ASN A 18 14.79 -5.80 -2.42
CA ASN A 18 13.79 -6.66 -3.08
C ASN A 18 12.87 -7.38 -2.07
N ASP A 19 12.83 -6.91 -0.83
CA ASP A 19 12.12 -7.60 0.25
C ASP A 19 10.60 -7.40 0.17
N VAL A 20 10.14 -6.18 -0.14
CA VAL A 20 8.71 -5.85 -0.22
C VAL A 20 8.22 -5.91 -1.68
N TYR A 21 9.00 -5.33 -2.59
CA TYR A 21 8.74 -5.31 -4.01
C TYR A 21 9.97 -5.76 -4.79
N HIS A 22 9.78 -6.48 -5.89
CA HIS A 22 10.81 -6.68 -6.89
C HIS A 22 11.08 -5.40 -7.68
N ILE A 23 12.35 -5.09 -7.92
CA ILE A 23 12.78 -4.01 -8.83
C ILE A 23 12.25 -4.25 -10.24
N VAL A 24 12.21 -5.53 -10.65
CA VAL A 24 11.60 -5.94 -11.91
C VAL A 24 10.09 -6.02 -11.71
N THR A 25 9.37 -4.97 -12.12
CA THR A 25 7.94 -4.79 -11.85
C THR A 25 7.08 -5.98 -12.23
N LYS A 26 7.34 -6.62 -13.39
CA LYS A 26 6.60 -7.83 -13.86
C LYS A 26 6.75 -9.06 -12.97
N LYS A 27 7.70 -9.06 -12.01
CA LYS A 27 7.87 -10.14 -11.02
C LYS A 27 7.01 -9.92 -9.77
N ASN A 28 6.42 -8.75 -9.59
CA ASN A 28 5.48 -8.51 -8.52
C ASN A 28 4.11 -9.08 -8.90
N PRO A 29 3.48 -9.88 -8.04
CA PRO A 29 2.10 -10.31 -8.25
C PRO A 29 1.13 -9.14 -8.06
N ALA A 30 -0.11 -9.31 -8.50
CA ALA A 30 -1.20 -8.50 -8.01
C ALA A 30 -1.46 -8.88 -6.54
N PHE A 31 -1.18 -7.95 -5.62
CA PHE A 31 -1.39 -8.16 -4.20
C PHE A 31 -2.86 -7.92 -3.83
N THR A 32 -3.42 -8.78 -2.99
CA THR A 32 -4.76 -8.60 -2.42
C THR A 32 -4.70 -7.80 -1.11
N MET A 33 -5.82 -7.21 -0.68
CA MET A 33 -5.89 -6.54 0.64
C MET A 33 -5.58 -7.50 1.79
N ALA A 34 -6.08 -8.75 1.74
CA ALA A 34 -5.74 -9.76 2.73
C ALA A 34 -4.23 -10.04 2.81
N GLN A 35 -3.54 -10.08 1.65
CA GLN A 35 -2.08 -10.21 1.64
C GLN A 35 -1.38 -8.99 2.23
N MET A 36 -1.96 -7.79 2.09
CA MET A 36 -1.44 -6.59 2.73
C MET A 36 -1.67 -6.62 4.24
N GLU A 37 -2.82 -7.08 4.72
CA GLU A 37 -3.05 -7.31 6.15
C GLU A 37 -2.04 -8.31 6.74
N ASP A 38 -1.64 -9.32 5.96
CA ASP A 38 -0.56 -10.26 6.30
C ASP A 38 0.86 -9.65 6.22
N GLY A 39 0.98 -8.34 5.97
CA GLY A 39 2.24 -7.61 5.97
C GLY A 39 2.99 -7.58 4.63
N LYS A 40 2.35 -7.97 3.51
CA LYS A 40 2.96 -7.86 2.17
C LYS A 40 2.69 -6.49 1.55
N ALA A 41 3.47 -6.15 0.52
CA ALA A 41 3.27 -4.93 -0.27
C ALA A 41 3.10 -3.67 0.62
N CYS A 42 2.03 -2.91 0.46
CA CYS A 42 1.76 -1.70 1.24
C CYS A 42 1.69 -1.99 2.75
N GLY A 43 1.15 -3.13 3.15
CA GLY A 43 0.99 -3.52 4.56
C GLY A 43 2.29 -3.86 5.29
N ALA A 44 3.42 -4.00 4.57
CA ALA A 44 4.74 -4.09 5.21
C ALA A 44 5.04 -2.84 6.08
N CYS A 45 4.45 -1.70 5.72
CA CYS A 45 4.51 -0.44 6.47
C CYS A 45 3.15 0.00 6.99
N HIS A 46 2.08 -0.12 6.20
CA HIS A 46 0.72 0.25 6.58
C HIS A 46 0.05 -0.84 7.44
N ASN A 47 0.58 -1.04 8.65
CA ASN A 47 0.19 -2.11 9.58
C ASN A 47 -0.32 -1.60 10.94
N GLY A 48 -0.67 -0.31 11.03
CA GLY A 48 -1.10 0.33 12.27
C GLY A 48 0.02 0.61 13.29
N LYS A 49 1.27 0.21 13.00
CA LYS A 49 2.44 0.47 13.86
C LYS A 49 3.42 1.46 13.25
N LYS A 50 3.78 1.27 11.97
CA LYS A 50 4.71 2.16 11.26
C LYS A 50 3.99 3.29 10.51
N ALA A 51 2.82 2.99 9.96
CA ALA A 51 1.89 3.91 9.33
C ALA A 51 0.45 3.45 9.60
N PHE A 52 -0.56 4.21 9.15
CA PHE A 52 -1.97 3.81 9.27
C PHE A 52 -2.19 2.41 8.69
N SER A 53 -3.11 1.62 9.25
CA SER A 53 -3.35 0.26 8.78
C SER A 53 -4.06 0.27 7.43
N VAL A 54 -3.74 -0.70 6.56
CA VAL A 54 -4.47 -0.93 5.30
C VAL A 54 -5.96 -1.23 5.50
N SER A 55 -6.38 -1.57 6.72
CA SER A 55 -7.77 -1.81 7.12
C SER A 55 -8.54 -0.55 7.52
N ASP A 56 -7.86 0.57 7.76
CA ASP A 56 -8.47 1.71 8.47
C ASP A 56 -9.02 2.78 7.52
N ASP A 57 -8.26 3.13 6.49
CA ASP A 57 -8.60 4.20 5.54
C ASP A 57 -8.45 3.73 4.10
N CYS A 58 -9.53 3.18 3.56
CA CYS A 58 -9.58 2.68 2.19
C CYS A 58 -9.51 3.82 1.16
N ALA A 59 -10.06 4.99 1.49
CA ALA A 59 -10.26 6.09 0.54
C ALA A 59 -8.95 6.77 0.15
N THR A 60 -7.97 6.80 1.07
CA THR A 60 -6.64 7.38 0.80
C THR A 60 -5.91 6.70 -0.37
N CYS A 61 -6.07 5.38 -0.53
CA CYS A 61 -5.45 4.62 -1.64
C CYS A 61 -6.41 4.39 -2.82
N HIS A 62 -7.69 4.21 -2.53
CA HIS A 62 -8.74 3.93 -3.53
C HIS A 62 -9.57 5.17 -3.87
N ALA A 63 -8.90 6.32 -4.01
CA ALA A 63 -9.51 7.59 -4.37
C ALA A 63 -10.10 7.51 -5.79
N GLY A 64 -11.39 7.17 -5.87
CA GLY A 64 -12.15 7.03 -7.12
C GLY A 64 -12.82 5.67 -7.34
N ASP A 65 -12.41 4.62 -6.61
CA ASP A 65 -12.97 3.26 -6.75
C ASP A 65 -14.11 2.98 -5.75
N ILE A 66 -14.13 3.70 -4.64
CA ILE A 66 -15.18 3.59 -3.62
C ILE A 66 -16.28 4.58 -3.98
N VAL A 67 -17.30 4.11 -4.70
CA VAL A 67 -18.57 4.82 -4.77
C VAL A 67 -19.21 4.65 -3.40
N TYR A 68 -19.21 5.69 -2.58
CA TYR A 68 -20.04 5.72 -1.38
C TYR A 68 -21.50 5.61 -1.83
N LEU A 69 -22.07 4.40 -1.79
CA LEU A 69 -23.51 4.22 -1.78
C LEU A 69 -23.97 4.70 -0.39
N ASN A 70 -24.18 6.01 -0.28
CA ASN A 70 -24.91 6.57 0.84
C ASN A 70 -26.35 6.05 0.72
N GLU A 71 -26.68 4.94 1.38
CA GLU A 71 -28.07 4.49 1.49
C GLU A 71 -28.88 5.36 2.47
N ASP A 72 -28.23 6.33 3.14
CA ASP A 72 -28.83 7.27 4.11
C ASP A 72 -28.57 8.77 3.77
N ALA A 73 -28.41 9.13 2.48
CA ALA A 73 -28.45 10.53 2.03
C ALA A 73 -29.80 10.88 1.37
#